data_AF-A0A4Z2BJQ6-F1
#
_entry.id   AF-A0A4Z2BJQ6-F1
#
_cell.length_a   1.000
_cell.length_b   1.000
_cell.length_c   1.000
_cell.angle_alpha   90.00
_cell.angle_beta   90.00
_cell.angle_gamma   90.00
#
_symmetry.space_group_name_H-M   'P 1'
#
loop_
_entity.id
_entity.type
_entity.pdbx_description
1 polymer ?
#
loop_
_entity_poly.entity_id
_entity_poly.type
_entity_poly.pdbx_seq_one_letter_code
_entity_poly.pdbx_strand_id
1 'polypeptide(L)'
;MVNDRWGTMNTASELEDGARHKNQTFCECVPGSSQLKHRWSDSESAREAPAKRMSCSYLLCTILLFVAVLLAVTVTGTILFMNHYQAPPMSDGLPHISTNQDEANALVTVERGDGSRINIFIDPNCPDYNSNFLRLEGVQTSLLHSLTDHDSDLKSVKGQDRALLVSLAEEVAKLSAHAEQLKMDYEALRRGQGSLGQDLNTLQTEQGRLIQLLSDSQINMVKVVNSVSDALNAMQKENVGLKARVKADLQRAPVRGARLKGCSNGSRPRDCGDLYASGHREDGIYSVFPVHHPAGFQVYCDMTTDGGGWTVIQRREDGSVNFFRGWESYREGFGKITGEHWLGLKQIHALSVQGNYELRS
;
A
#
# COMPACT_ATOMS: atom_id res chain seq x y z
N MET A 1 -14.63 -33.34 -9.37
CA MET A 1 -14.62 -33.68 -10.81
C MET A 1 -13.55 -32.82 -11.46
N VAL A 2 -12.48 -33.47 -11.95
CA VAL A 2 -11.79 -33.24 -13.24
C VAL A 2 -11.24 -31.80 -13.43
N ASN A 3 -9.93 -31.55 -13.60
CA ASN A 3 -9.09 -32.18 -14.62
C ASN A 3 -7.59 -31.84 -14.47
N ASP A 4 -6.74 -32.87 -14.56
CA ASP A 4 -5.33 -32.78 -14.97
C ASP A 4 -5.22 -32.43 -16.47
N ARG A 5 -4.30 -31.53 -16.83
CA ARG A 5 -3.74 -31.45 -18.19
C ARG A 5 -2.47 -30.59 -18.23
N TRP A 6 -1.30 -31.23 -18.15
CA TRP A 6 -0.08 -30.67 -18.72
C TRP A 6 0.33 -31.58 -19.88
N GLY A 7 -0.01 -31.12 -21.09
CA GLY A 7 0.40 -31.73 -22.33
C GLY A 7 1.83 -31.34 -22.66
N THR A 8 2.64 -32.36 -22.94
CA THR A 8 3.94 -32.31 -23.58
C THR A 8 3.85 -31.76 -25.00
N MET A 9 4.82 -30.93 -25.40
CA MET A 9 5.14 -30.70 -26.81
C MET A 9 6.65 -30.44 -26.93
N ASN A 10 7.37 -31.51 -27.27
CA ASN A 10 8.62 -31.43 -28.03
C ASN A 10 8.25 -31.24 -29.50
N THR A 11 8.82 -30.25 -30.17
CA THR A 11 9.12 -30.34 -31.61
C THR A 11 10.42 -29.59 -31.89
N ALA A 12 11.34 -30.32 -32.51
CA ALA A 12 12.58 -29.83 -33.08
C ALA A 12 12.50 -29.98 -34.60
N SER A 13 12.98 -28.97 -35.32
CA SER A 13 13.46 -28.98 -36.72
C SER A 13 13.92 -27.54 -37.00
N GLU A 14 15.24 -27.25 -37.05
CA GLU A 14 16.08 -27.25 -38.28
C GLU A 14 15.63 -26.16 -39.27
N LEU A 15 16.46 -25.32 -39.90
CA LEU A 15 17.91 -25.32 -40.19
C LEU A 15 18.27 -23.93 -40.80
N GLU A 16 19.57 -23.76 -41.09
CA GLU A 16 20.27 -22.69 -41.83
C GLU A 16 20.78 -21.50 -40.99
N ASP A 17 22.06 -21.34 -40.62
CA ASP A 17 23.41 -21.62 -41.16
C ASP A 17 24.13 -20.29 -41.46
N GLY A 18 25.39 -20.19 -41.03
CA GLY A 18 26.11 -18.93 -40.92
C GLY A 18 27.36 -19.01 -40.03
N ALA A 19 28.27 -19.90 -40.42
CA ALA A 19 29.61 -20.09 -39.86
C ALA A 19 30.38 -18.80 -39.53
N ARG A 20 31.26 -18.85 -38.50
CA ARG A 20 32.74 -18.91 -38.70
C ARG A 20 33.57 -18.67 -37.40
N HIS A 21 34.37 -19.69 -37.07
CA HIS A 21 35.69 -19.72 -36.37
C HIS A 21 35.83 -19.20 -34.92
N LYS A 22 36.03 -20.13 -33.97
CA LYS A 22 37.32 -20.66 -33.45
C LYS A 22 38.11 -19.66 -32.58
N ASN A 23 38.08 -19.84 -31.25
CA ASN A 23 39.20 -20.45 -30.54
C ASN A 23 38.91 -20.65 -29.05
N GLN A 24 39.31 -21.83 -28.59
CA GLN A 24 39.19 -22.38 -27.25
C GLN A 24 40.63 -22.60 -26.76
N THR A 25 40.99 -22.08 -25.58
CA THR A 25 42.16 -22.48 -24.77
C THR A 25 42.03 -21.78 -23.43
N PHE A 26 41.57 -22.47 -22.38
CA PHE A 26 42.32 -23.33 -21.45
C PHE A 26 43.25 -22.54 -20.51
N CYS A 27 42.98 -22.67 -19.21
CA CYS A 27 43.78 -22.17 -18.10
C CYS A 27 45.06 -23.00 -17.95
N GLU A 28 46.19 -22.37 -17.63
CA GLU A 28 47.25 -23.03 -16.87
C GLU A 28 48.09 -22.01 -16.09
N CYS A 29 48.45 -22.41 -14.87
CA CYS A 29 49.30 -21.68 -13.93
C CYS A 29 50.70 -22.32 -13.87
N VAL A 30 51.61 -21.65 -13.14
CA VAL A 30 52.81 -22.18 -12.42
C VAL A 30 54.14 -22.10 -13.23
N PRO A 31 55.36 -21.97 -12.64
CA PRO A 31 55.88 -21.13 -11.54
C PRO A 31 57.30 -20.53 -11.83
N GLY A 32 57.91 -19.86 -10.83
CA GLY A 32 59.36 -19.92 -10.56
C GLY A 32 60.08 -18.57 -10.50
N SER A 33 60.42 -17.99 -9.34
CA SER A 33 61.46 -18.33 -8.34
C SER A 33 62.88 -17.84 -8.69
N SER A 34 63.40 -16.86 -7.91
CA SER A 34 64.80 -16.69 -7.44
C SER A 34 65.02 -15.23 -6.98
N GLN A 35 65.09 -14.94 -5.68
CA GLN A 35 66.24 -15.00 -4.76
C GLN A 35 67.09 -13.70 -4.68
N LEU A 36 67.21 -13.20 -3.44
CA LEU A 36 68.31 -12.46 -2.79
C LEU A 36 68.80 -11.13 -3.39
N LYS A 37 68.80 -10.05 -2.59
CA LYS A 37 69.92 -9.68 -1.68
C LYS A 37 69.69 -8.30 -1.01
N HIS A 38 70.02 -8.25 0.27
CA HIS A 38 69.95 -7.12 1.21
C HIS A 38 70.65 -5.83 0.74
N ARG A 39 70.09 -4.65 1.08
CA ARG A 39 70.76 -3.63 1.93
C ARG A 39 69.80 -2.50 2.33
N TRP A 40 69.81 -2.16 3.62
CA TRP A 40 69.10 -1.01 4.20
C TRP A 40 69.68 0.31 3.69
N SER A 41 68.80 1.23 3.30
CA SER A 41 69.09 2.66 3.30
C SER A 41 67.76 3.41 3.46
N ASP A 42 67.66 4.19 4.52
CA ASP A 42 66.52 5.03 4.86
C ASP A 42 66.21 6.04 3.75
N SER A 43 64.94 6.14 3.37
CA SER A 43 64.37 7.27 2.65
C SER A 43 62.85 7.23 2.81
N GLU A 44 62.36 8.07 3.70
CA GLU A 44 60.99 8.53 3.78
C GLU A 44 60.57 9.08 2.41
N SER A 45 59.67 8.38 1.72
CA SER A 45 59.04 8.86 0.49
C SER A 45 57.56 8.49 0.52
N ALA A 46 56.75 9.54 0.57
CA ALA A 46 55.30 9.51 0.54
C ALA A 46 54.80 8.66 -0.64
N ARG A 47 53.88 7.75 -0.37
CA ARG A 47 53.15 7.02 -1.42
C ARG A 47 52.18 7.99 -2.09
N GLU A 48 52.63 8.62 -3.17
CA GLU A 48 51.75 9.25 -4.15
C GLU A 48 50.90 8.16 -4.82
N ALA A 49 49.58 8.28 -4.68
CA ALA A 49 48.63 7.56 -5.51
C ALA A 49 48.77 8.02 -6.98
N PRO A 50 48.62 7.14 -7.99
CA PRO A 50 48.73 7.55 -9.38
C PRO A 50 47.57 8.49 -9.74
N ALA A 51 47.91 9.77 -9.91
CA ALA A 51 47.01 10.79 -10.42
C ALA A 51 46.61 10.42 -11.87
N LYS A 52 45.44 9.82 -12.01
CA LYS A 52 44.75 9.68 -13.29
C LYS A 52 44.59 11.08 -13.86
N ARG A 53 45.30 11.40 -14.95
CA ARG A 53 45.06 12.61 -15.74
C ARG A 53 43.65 12.50 -16.32
N MET A 54 42.65 12.99 -15.58
CA MET A 54 41.29 13.11 -16.07
C MET A 54 41.33 14.09 -17.24
N SER A 55 41.05 13.56 -18.43
CA SER A 55 40.85 14.37 -19.63
C SER A 55 39.91 15.54 -19.27
N CYS A 56 40.24 16.74 -19.73
CA CYS A 56 39.45 17.96 -19.50
C CYS A 56 37.95 17.75 -19.82
N SER A 57 37.65 16.85 -20.76
CA SER A 57 36.30 16.41 -21.10
C SER A 57 35.56 15.69 -19.96
N TYR A 58 36.24 14.86 -19.15
CA TYR A 58 35.62 14.17 -18.01
C TYR A 58 35.29 15.15 -16.89
N LEU A 59 36.19 16.10 -16.59
CA LEU A 59 35.93 17.15 -15.60
C LEU A 59 34.75 18.03 -16.02
N LEU A 60 34.71 18.47 -17.27
CA LEU A 60 33.58 19.22 -17.83
C LEU A 60 32.28 18.41 -17.76
N CYS A 61 32.31 17.12 -18.11
CA CYS A 61 31.15 16.25 -18.02
C CYS A 61 30.66 16.09 -16.58
N THR A 62 31.56 15.89 -15.61
CA THR A 62 31.18 15.81 -14.19
C THR A 62 30.57 17.10 -13.69
N ILE A 63 31.14 18.26 -14.05
CA ILE A 63 30.61 19.57 -13.66
C ILE A 63 29.23 19.79 -14.26
N LEU A 64 29.04 19.47 -15.55
CA LEU A 64 27.74 19.59 -16.22
C LEU A 64 26.68 18.67 -15.59
N LEU A 65 27.05 17.44 -15.21
CA LEU A 65 26.15 16.54 -14.48
C LEU A 65 25.78 17.10 -13.10
N PHE A 66 26.74 17.63 -12.35
CA PHE A 66 26.45 18.27 -11.06
C PHE A 66 25.52 19.48 -11.21
N VAL A 67 25.75 20.34 -12.21
CA VAL A 67 24.89 21.49 -12.50
C VAL A 67 23.48 21.02 -12.89
N ALA A 68 23.35 19.99 -13.72
CA ALA A 68 22.05 19.44 -14.12
C ALA A 68 21.27 18.88 -12.92
N VAL A 69 21.95 18.15 -12.01
CA VAL A 69 21.34 17.62 -10.78
C VAL A 69 20.90 18.76 -9.86
N LEU A 70 21.73 19.78 -9.66
CA LEU A 70 21.37 20.94 -8.84
C LEU A 70 20.16 21.67 -9.42
N LEU A 71 20.10 21.87 -10.74
CA LEU A 71 18.95 22.47 -11.40
C LEU A 71 17.70 21.60 -11.20
N ALA A 72 17.78 20.29 -11.39
CA ALA A 72 16.65 19.38 -11.16
C ALA A 72 16.15 19.41 -9.71
N VAL A 73 17.06 19.44 -8.73
CA VAL A 73 16.72 19.54 -7.30
C VAL A 73 16.09 20.90 -6.98
N THR A 74 16.62 22.00 -7.53
CA THR A 74 16.02 23.33 -7.32
C THR A 74 14.64 23.43 -7.97
N VAL A 75 14.46 22.93 -9.20
CA VAL A 75 13.15 22.92 -9.87
C VAL A 75 12.15 22.07 -9.10
N THR A 76 12.53 20.84 -8.72
CA THR A 76 11.67 19.97 -7.92
C THR A 76 11.37 20.58 -6.55
N GLY A 77 12.36 21.21 -5.92
CA GLY A 77 12.21 21.94 -4.66
C GLY A 77 11.28 23.13 -4.80
N THR A 78 11.38 23.92 -5.87
CA THR A 78 10.45 25.03 -6.14
C THR A 78 9.05 24.54 -6.47
N ILE A 79 8.89 23.43 -7.20
CA ILE A 79 7.58 22.82 -7.47
C ILE A 79 6.95 22.32 -6.17
N LEU A 80 7.71 21.63 -5.32
CA LEU A 80 7.25 21.19 -4.00
C LEU A 80 6.94 22.37 -3.09
N PHE A 81 7.76 23.41 -3.09
CA PHE A 81 7.54 24.64 -2.32
C PHE A 81 6.26 25.33 -2.80
N MET A 82 6.08 25.55 -4.10
CA MET A 82 4.86 26.15 -4.67
C MET A 82 3.62 25.28 -4.43
N ASN A 83 3.77 23.95 -4.43
CA ASN A 83 2.70 23.02 -4.06
C ASN A 83 2.39 23.04 -2.55
N HIS A 84 3.38 23.39 -1.71
CA HIS A 84 3.20 23.52 -0.28
C HIS A 84 2.57 24.87 0.12
N TYR A 85 2.68 25.92 -0.70
CA TYR A 85 1.96 27.19 -0.49
C TYR A 85 0.44 27.10 -0.75
N GLN A 86 -0.04 26.02 -1.36
CA GLN A 86 -1.47 25.71 -1.46
C GLN A 86 -2.03 24.92 -0.27
N ALA A 87 -1.19 24.56 0.71
CA ALA A 87 -1.65 24.05 1.99
C ALA A 87 -1.55 25.18 3.04
N PRO A 88 -2.68 25.73 3.52
CA PRO A 88 -2.66 26.61 4.68
C PRO A 88 -2.07 25.88 5.90
N PRO A 89 -1.47 26.60 6.86
CA PRO A 89 -0.96 25.99 8.08
C PRO A 89 -2.09 25.23 8.77
N MET A 90 -1.85 23.95 9.07
CA MET A 90 -2.67 23.14 9.98
C MET A 90 -2.84 23.92 11.29
N SER A 91 -4.02 24.51 11.46
CA SER A 91 -4.60 24.77 12.76
C SER A 91 -5.70 23.73 12.94
N ASP A 92 -5.68 23.11 14.10
CA ASP A 92 -6.51 21.98 14.50
C ASP A 92 -8.00 22.16 14.19
N GLY A 93 -8.61 21.10 13.65
CA GLY A 93 -10.05 21.01 13.46
C GLY A 93 -10.42 20.09 12.31
N LEU A 94 -10.76 18.84 12.62
CA LEU A 94 -11.49 17.95 11.71
C LEU A 94 -12.76 18.69 11.23
N PRO A 95 -13.11 18.69 9.93
CA PRO A 95 -14.30 19.40 9.46
C PRO A 95 -15.54 18.84 10.14
N HIS A 96 -16.18 19.68 10.97
CA HIS A 96 -17.36 19.31 11.73
C HIS A 96 -18.60 19.71 10.93
N ILE A 97 -19.15 18.75 10.18
CA ILE A 97 -20.44 18.91 9.52
C ILE A 97 -21.50 18.77 10.61
N SER A 98 -21.99 19.91 11.11
CA SER A 98 -23.04 19.97 12.12
C SER A 98 -24.37 20.24 11.46
N THR A 99 -25.34 19.35 11.63
CA THR A 99 -26.75 19.66 11.39
C THR A 99 -27.34 20.25 12.68
N ASN A 100 -26.87 21.43 13.11
CA ASN A 100 -27.48 22.12 14.26
C ASN A 100 -28.32 23.31 13.79
N GLN A 101 -29.58 23.31 14.22
CA GLN A 101 -30.61 24.31 13.90
C GLN A 101 -30.47 25.60 14.72
N ASP A 102 -29.51 25.68 15.63
CA ASP A 102 -29.32 26.86 16.47
C ASP A 102 -28.29 27.80 15.85
N GLU A 103 -28.81 28.65 14.97
CA GLU A 103 -28.49 30.07 14.74
C GLU A 103 -28.68 30.40 13.26
N ALA A 104 -29.86 30.97 12.98
CA ALA A 104 -30.31 31.51 11.71
C ALA A 104 -30.52 30.48 10.57
N ASN A 105 -31.64 29.75 10.59
CA ASN A 105 -32.39 29.20 9.42
C ASN A 105 -31.58 28.62 8.23
N ALA A 106 -30.35 28.17 8.44
CA ALA A 106 -29.50 27.58 7.42
C ALA A 106 -29.79 26.07 7.38
N LEU A 107 -29.95 25.54 6.18
CA LEU A 107 -30.24 24.12 5.98
C LEU A 107 -29.01 23.26 6.28
N VAL A 108 -27.84 23.79 5.91
CA VAL A 108 -26.53 23.18 6.12
C VAL A 108 -25.51 24.29 6.37
N THR A 109 -24.72 24.11 7.42
CA THR A 109 -23.63 25.01 7.79
C THR A 109 -22.32 24.26 7.59
N VAL A 110 -21.48 24.70 6.65
CA VAL A 110 -20.18 24.09 6.36
C VAL A 110 -19.09 24.98 6.92
N GLU A 111 -18.37 24.50 7.94
CA GLU A 111 -17.22 25.20 8.50
C GLU A 111 -15.94 24.74 7.81
N ARG A 112 -15.25 25.66 7.16
CA ARG A 112 -13.98 25.42 6.47
C ARG A 112 -12.84 25.49 7.49
N GLY A 113 -11.75 24.74 7.24
CA GLY A 113 -10.56 24.69 8.12
C GLY A 113 -9.81 26.01 8.32
N ASP A 114 -10.27 27.11 7.72
CA ASP A 114 -9.79 28.49 7.98
C ASP A 114 -10.67 29.23 9.01
N GLY A 115 -11.67 28.57 9.60
CA GLY A 115 -12.65 29.14 10.53
C GLY A 115 -13.83 29.85 9.85
N SER A 116 -13.89 29.84 8.52
CA SER A 116 -14.99 30.45 7.76
C SER A 116 -16.21 29.53 7.72
N ARG A 117 -17.40 30.06 8.03
CA ARG A 117 -18.67 29.32 7.96
C ARG A 117 -19.44 29.69 6.70
N ILE A 118 -19.80 28.69 5.91
CA ILE A 118 -20.68 28.81 4.75
C ILE A 118 -22.06 28.33 5.19
N ASN A 119 -23.01 29.26 5.28
CA ASN A 119 -24.38 28.97 5.64
C ASN A 119 -25.22 28.89 4.35
N ILE A 120 -25.77 27.72 4.05
CA ILE A 120 -26.63 27.53 2.89
C ILE A 120 -28.07 27.78 3.32
N PHE A 121 -28.67 28.84 2.77
CA PHE A 121 -30.07 29.18 2.95
C PHE A 121 -30.88 28.75 1.73
N ILE A 122 -32.04 28.13 1.94
CA ILE A 122 -33.03 27.99 0.88
C ILE A 122 -33.73 29.36 0.76
N ASP A 123 -33.70 29.95 -0.42
CA ASP A 123 -34.41 31.20 -0.69
C ASP A 123 -35.92 31.01 -0.43
N PRO A 124 -36.54 31.76 0.51
CA PRO A 124 -37.96 31.66 0.79
C PRO A 124 -38.85 32.12 -0.37
N ASN A 125 -38.29 32.77 -1.39
CA ASN A 125 -38.97 33.11 -2.65
C ASN A 125 -38.83 32.04 -3.74
N CYS A 126 -38.24 30.88 -3.46
CA CYS A 126 -38.32 29.76 -4.41
C CYS A 126 -39.79 29.38 -4.63
N PRO A 127 -40.33 29.53 -5.85
CA PRO A 127 -41.73 29.22 -6.11
C PRO A 127 -41.98 27.73 -5.90
N ASP A 128 -42.83 27.40 -4.93
CA ASP A 128 -43.29 26.03 -4.69
C ASP A 128 -44.25 25.61 -5.82
N TYR A 129 -43.67 24.98 -6.85
CA TYR A 129 -44.39 24.53 -8.04
C TYR A 129 -45.44 23.42 -7.75
N ASN A 130 -45.49 22.85 -6.53
CA ASN A 130 -46.57 21.91 -6.15
C ASN A 130 -47.97 22.53 -6.23
N SER A 131 -48.09 23.81 -5.88
CA SER A 131 -49.38 24.52 -5.87
C SER A 131 -49.93 24.75 -7.29
N ASN A 132 -49.04 24.97 -8.25
CA ASN A 132 -49.41 25.18 -9.66
C ASN A 132 -49.84 23.87 -10.33
N PHE A 133 -49.26 22.74 -9.94
CA PHE A 133 -49.58 21.44 -10.52
C PHE A 133 -50.97 20.94 -10.09
N LEU A 134 -51.31 21.02 -8.80
CA LEU A 134 -52.64 20.65 -8.28
C LEU A 134 -53.75 21.56 -8.84
N ARG A 135 -53.43 22.84 -9.07
CA ARG A 135 -54.37 23.80 -9.66
C ARG A 135 -54.56 23.58 -11.16
N LEU A 136 -53.53 23.09 -11.86
CA LEU A 136 -53.62 22.68 -13.26
C LEU A 136 -54.43 21.38 -13.41
N GLU A 137 -54.28 20.44 -12.48
CA GLU A 137 -55.05 19.19 -12.43
C GLU A 137 -56.55 19.45 -12.28
N GLY A 138 -56.94 20.40 -11.40
CA GLY A 138 -58.33 20.81 -11.22
C GLY A 138 -58.93 21.58 -12.41
N VAL A 139 -58.11 22.34 -13.14
CA VAL A 139 -58.52 23.01 -14.38
C VAL A 139 -58.65 22.01 -15.52
N GLN A 140 -57.76 21.02 -15.61
CA GLN A 140 -57.79 19.95 -16.60
C GLN A 140 -59.05 19.08 -16.46
N THR A 141 -59.40 18.67 -15.24
CA THR A 141 -60.64 17.90 -14.99
C THR A 141 -61.90 18.71 -15.28
N SER A 142 -61.89 20.01 -15.00
CA SER A 142 -63.02 20.90 -15.28
C SER A 142 -63.19 21.16 -16.78
N LEU A 143 -62.09 21.29 -17.54
CA LEU A 143 -62.11 21.44 -19.00
C LEU A 143 -62.59 20.15 -19.71
N LEU A 144 -62.13 18.99 -19.25
CA LEU A 144 -62.56 17.70 -19.78
C LEU A 144 -64.05 17.46 -19.53
N HIS A 145 -64.55 17.83 -18.36
CA HIS A 145 -65.98 17.72 -18.05
C HIS A 145 -66.83 18.69 -18.90
N SER A 146 -66.37 19.94 -19.09
CA SER A 146 -67.08 20.93 -19.91
C SER A 146 -67.10 20.59 -21.41
N LEU A 147 -66.06 19.94 -21.93
CA LEU A 147 -66.02 19.46 -23.33
C LEU A 147 -66.89 18.22 -23.54
N THR A 148 -67.01 17.37 -22.52
CA THR A 148 -67.86 16.16 -22.58
C THR A 148 -69.35 16.51 -22.48
N ASP A 149 -69.72 17.56 -21.72
CA ASP A 149 -71.11 18.02 -21.60
C ASP A 149 -71.64 18.68 -22.89
N HIS A 150 -70.77 19.38 -23.62
CA HIS A 150 -71.10 20.03 -24.89
C HIS A 150 -71.06 19.11 -26.13
N ASP A 151 -70.69 17.83 -25.99
CA ASP A 151 -70.78 16.83 -27.09
C ASP A 151 -72.24 16.61 -27.54
N SER A 152 -73.21 16.83 -26.64
CA SER A 152 -74.63 16.74 -26.94
C SER A 152 -75.17 17.90 -27.79
N ASP A 153 -74.58 19.09 -27.69
CA ASP A 153 -74.94 20.31 -28.44
C ASP A 153 -74.16 20.46 -29.77
N LEU A 154 -73.03 19.79 -29.92
CA LEU A 154 -72.18 19.84 -31.13
C LEU A 154 -72.70 19.01 -32.32
N LYS A 155 -73.80 18.28 -32.16
CA LYS A 155 -74.47 17.54 -33.25
C LYS A 155 -75.04 18.46 -34.35
N SER A 156 -75.08 19.77 -34.13
CA SER A 156 -75.57 20.77 -35.09
C SER A 156 -74.47 21.38 -35.99
N VAL A 157 -73.18 21.16 -35.70
CA VAL A 157 -72.08 21.85 -36.40
C VAL A 157 -71.57 21.02 -37.60
N LYS A 158 -71.50 21.67 -38.76
CA LYS A 158 -71.07 21.08 -40.05
C LYS A 158 -69.59 20.62 -40.02
N GLY A 159 -69.31 19.54 -40.74
CA GLY A 159 -68.17 18.63 -40.56
C GLY A 159 -66.72 19.17 -40.51
N GLN A 160 -66.43 20.38 -40.97
CA GLN A 160 -65.06 20.92 -40.95
C GLN A 160 -64.59 21.27 -39.53
N ASP A 161 -65.46 21.91 -38.74
CA ASP A 161 -65.13 22.31 -37.36
C ASP A 161 -65.07 21.08 -36.42
N ARG A 162 -65.83 20.03 -36.75
CA ARG A 162 -65.81 18.76 -36.01
C ARG A 162 -64.50 18.02 -36.17
N ALA A 163 -63.90 18.02 -37.37
CA ALA A 163 -62.60 17.40 -37.60
C ALA A 163 -61.46 18.11 -36.85
N LEU A 164 -61.52 19.44 -36.79
CA LEU A 164 -60.56 20.25 -36.02
C LEU A 164 -60.68 20.01 -34.51
N LEU A 165 -61.90 19.89 -33.98
CA LEU A 165 -62.13 19.57 -32.57
C LEU A 165 -61.62 18.18 -32.18
N VAL A 166 -61.78 17.18 -33.06
CA VAL A 166 -61.24 15.83 -32.83
C VAL A 166 -59.72 15.83 -32.83
N SER A 167 -59.09 16.53 -33.77
CA SER A 167 -57.62 16.66 -33.82
C SER A 167 -57.05 17.40 -32.60
N LEU A 168 -57.75 18.42 -32.12
CA LEU A 168 -57.36 19.14 -30.90
C LEU A 168 -57.51 18.25 -29.65
N ALA A 169 -58.58 17.47 -29.56
CA ALA A 169 -58.79 16.52 -28.48
C ALA A 169 -57.70 15.43 -28.44
N GLU A 170 -57.27 14.95 -29.61
CA GLU A 170 -56.18 13.98 -29.74
C GLU A 170 -54.85 14.54 -29.23
N GLU A 171 -54.49 15.78 -29.59
CA GLU A 171 -53.25 16.40 -29.10
C GLU A 171 -53.31 16.73 -27.60
N VAL A 172 -54.48 17.13 -27.08
CA VAL A 172 -54.65 17.32 -25.63
C VAL A 172 -54.51 16.00 -24.87
N ALA A 173 -55.04 14.90 -25.40
CA ALA A 173 -54.87 13.58 -24.80
C ALA A 173 -53.40 13.16 -24.79
N LYS A 174 -52.67 13.39 -25.88
CA LYS A 174 -51.23 13.11 -25.97
C LYS A 174 -50.41 13.97 -25.00
N LEU A 175 -50.77 15.24 -24.83
CA LEU A 175 -50.11 16.14 -23.88
C LEU A 175 -50.37 15.70 -22.43
N SER A 176 -51.59 15.27 -22.11
CA SER A 176 -51.92 14.73 -20.79
C SER A 176 -51.15 13.44 -20.46
N ALA A 177 -50.96 12.56 -21.44
CA ALA A 177 -50.19 11.34 -21.25
C ALA A 177 -48.72 11.63 -20.94
N HIS A 178 -48.12 12.63 -21.61
CA HIS A 178 -46.76 13.07 -21.31
C HIS A 178 -46.66 13.72 -19.92
N ALA A 179 -47.67 14.48 -19.49
CA ALA A 179 -47.69 15.09 -18.16
C ALA A 179 -47.72 14.03 -17.05
N GLU A 180 -48.54 12.98 -17.20
CA GLU A 180 -48.58 11.86 -16.26
C GLU A 180 -47.27 11.06 -16.23
N GLN A 181 -46.64 10.85 -17.38
CA GLN A 181 -45.33 10.20 -17.44
C GLN A 181 -44.26 11.00 -16.69
N LEU A 182 -44.23 12.31 -16.89
CA LEU A 182 -43.27 13.19 -16.22
C LEU A 182 -43.49 13.21 -14.70
N LYS A 183 -44.75 13.13 -14.26
CA LYS A 183 -45.14 13.02 -12.84
C LYS A 183 -44.63 11.72 -12.22
N MET A 184 -44.78 10.60 -12.94
CA MET A 184 -44.25 9.30 -12.51
C MET A 184 -42.73 9.30 -12.40
N ASP A 185 -42.03 9.90 -13.37
CA ASP A 185 -40.57 10.03 -13.35
C ASP A 185 -40.09 10.93 -12.20
N TYR A 186 -40.81 12.02 -11.91
CA TYR A 186 -40.53 12.89 -10.77
C TYR A 186 -40.69 12.16 -9.42
N GLU A 187 -41.78 11.40 -9.24
CA GLU A 187 -41.99 10.60 -8.03
C GLU A 187 -40.98 9.44 -7.89
N ALA A 188 -40.52 8.87 -9.01
CA ALA A 188 -39.43 7.91 -9.01
C ALA A 188 -38.11 8.54 -8.55
N LEU A 189 -37.77 9.72 -9.08
CA LEU A 189 -36.57 10.45 -8.70
C LEU A 189 -36.59 10.88 -7.23
N ARG A 190 -37.75 11.34 -6.74
CA ARG A 190 -37.96 11.70 -5.33
C ARG A 190 -37.76 10.51 -4.39
N ARG A 191 -38.25 9.32 -4.76
CA ARG A 191 -37.99 8.09 -4.01
C ARG A 191 -36.51 7.71 -4.02
N GLY A 192 -35.84 7.87 -5.16
CA GLY A 192 -34.39 7.67 -5.27
C GLY A 192 -33.59 8.60 -4.36
N GLN A 193 -33.98 9.88 -4.27
CA GLN A 193 -33.35 10.85 -3.37
C GLN A 193 -33.52 10.47 -1.89
N GLY A 194 -34.68 9.93 -1.51
CA GLY A 194 -34.91 9.39 -0.16
C GLY A 194 -33.98 8.21 0.17
N SER A 195 -33.80 7.28 -0.79
CA SER A 195 -32.85 6.17 -0.66
C SER A 195 -31.42 6.66 -0.47
N LEU A 196 -30.99 7.63 -1.28
CA LEU A 196 -29.65 8.19 -1.21
C LEU A 196 -29.39 8.91 0.13
N GLY A 197 -30.41 9.60 0.66
CA GLY A 197 -30.34 10.22 1.98
C GLY A 197 -30.22 9.18 3.10
N GLN A 198 -30.92 8.05 2.98
CA GLN A 198 -30.81 6.96 3.93
C GLN A 198 -29.42 6.32 3.89
N ASP A 199 -28.87 6.07 2.69
CA ASP A 199 -27.52 5.53 2.51
C ASP A 199 -26.45 6.48 3.09
N LEU A 200 -26.59 7.79 2.87
CA LEU A 200 -25.71 8.81 3.47
C LEU A 200 -25.73 8.76 5.00
N ASN A 201 -26.91 8.63 5.62
CA ASN A 201 -27.04 8.52 7.07
C ASN A 201 -26.38 7.23 7.60
N THR A 202 -26.49 6.11 6.87
CA THR A 202 -25.80 4.86 7.25
C THR A 202 -24.28 5.03 7.18
N LEU A 203 -23.76 5.63 6.11
CA LEU A 203 -22.32 5.89 5.96
C LEU A 203 -21.78 6.84 7.04
N GLN A 204 -22.56 7.86 7.41
CA GLN A 204 -22.19 8.79 8.47
C GLN A 204 -22.18 8.10 9.85
N THR A 205 -23.12 7.18 10.10
CA THR A 205 -23.16 6.37 11.32
C THR A 205 -21.97 5.41 11.40
N GLU A 206 -21.61 4.78 10.28
CA GLU A 206 -20.43 3.92 10.18
C GLU A 206 -19.12 4.70 10.41
N GLN A 207 -19.00 5.90 9.84
CA GLN A 207 -17.87 6.78 10.14
C GLN A 207 -17.80 7.13 11.64
N GLY A 208 -18.93 7.43 12.28
CA GLY A 208 -18.99 7.67 13.72
C GLY A 208 -18.50 6.47 14.55
N ARG A 209 -18.89 5.24 14.19
CA ARG A 209 -18.39 4.01 14.83
C ARG A 209 -16.88 3.85 14.65
N LEU A 210 -16.35 4.10 13.45
CA LEU A 210 -14.92 3.99 13.17
C LEU A 210 -14.10 5.01 13.97
N ILE A 211 -14.56 6.25 14.07
CA ILE A 211 -13.92 7.30 14.87
C ILE A 211 -13.88 6.88 16.35
N GLN A 212 -14.97 6.31 16.87
CA GLN A 212 -15.04 5.86 18.25
C GLN A 212 -14.08 4.69 18.53
N LEU A 213 -14.02 3.71 17.63
CA LEU A 213 -13.06 2.60 17.72
C LEU A 213 -11.60 3.08 17.66
N LEU A 214 -11.31 4.07 16.82
CA LEU A 214 -9.97 4.67 16.75
C LEU A 214 -9.62 5.40 18.06
N SER A 215 -10.56 6.12 18.65
CA SER A 215 -10.38 6.80 19.95
C SER A 215 -10.14 5.81 21.08
N ASP A 216 -10.97 4.77 21.18
CA ASP A 216 -10.84 3.71 22.19
C ASP A 216 -9.50 2.95 22.05
N SER A 217 -9.09 2.67 20.81
CA SER A 217 -7.80 2.07 20.51
C SER A 217 -6.63 2.95 20.94
N GLN A 218 -6.70 4.27 20.67
CA GLN A 218 -5.67 5.22 21.13
C GLN A 218 -5.57 5.24 22.66
N ILE A 219 -6.69 5.27 23.39
CA ILE A 219 -6.69 5.23 24.86
C ILE A 219 -6.06 3.93 25.38
N ASN A 220 -6.41 2.80 24.77
CA ASN A 220 -5.86 1.50 25.16
C ASN A 220 -4.36 1.41 24.85
N MET A 221 -3.91 1.93 23.71
CA MET A 221 -2.48 2.00 23.39
C MET A 221 -1.72 2.87 24.39
N VAL A 222 -2.24 4.03 24.79
CA VAL A 222 -1.61 4.88 25.82
C VAL A 222 -1.50 4.13 27.15
N LYS A 223 -2.51 3.35 27.56
CA LYS A 223 -2.44 2.51 28.76
C LYS A 223 -1.34 1.44 28.66
N VAL A 224 -1.23 0.78 27.51
CA VAL A 224 -0.18 -0.23 27.27
C VAL A 224 1.21 0.42 27.27
N VAL A 225 1.37 1.59 26.64
CA VAL A 225 2.64 2.31 26.65
C VAL A 225 3.04 2.70 28.06
N ASN A 226 2.11 3.18 28.88
CA ASN A 226 2.36 3.52 30.27
C ASN A 226 2.74 2.27 31.10
N SER A 227 2.03 1.15 30.95
CA SER A 227 2.35 -0.07 31.69
C SER A 227 3.69 -0.69 31.29
N VAL A 228 4.04 -0.63 29.99
CA VAL A 228 5.35 -1.05 29.49
C VAL A 228 6.44 -0.12 29.99
N SER A 229 6.20 1.19 30.04
CA SER A 229 7.13 2.17 30.62
C SER A 229 7.39 1.87 32.10
N ASP A 230 6.35 1.60 32.88
CA ASP A 230 6.47 1.24 34.30
C ASP A 230 7.23 -0.08 34.50
N ALA A 231 6.92 -1.11 33.69
CA ALA A 231 7.62 -2.38 33.72
C ALA A 231 9.10 -2.23 33.33
N LEU A 232 9.40 -1.41 32.31
CA LEU A 232 10.77 -1.12 31.89
C LEU A 232 11.54 -0.37 32.97
N ASN A 233 10.93 0.62 33.61
CA ASN A 233 11.52 1.36 34.72
C ASN A 233 11.82 0.44 35.92
N ALA A 234 10.91 -0.50 36.23
CA ALA A 234 11.14 -1.52 37.24
C ALA A 234 12.31 -2.46 36.87
N MET A 235 12.35 -2.95 35.63
CA MET A 235 13.47 -3.78 35.15
C MET A 235 14.80 -3.03 35.12
N GLN A 236 14.78 -1.73 34.81
CA GLN A 236 15.99 -0.90 34.82
C GLN A 236 16.50 -0.70 36.25
N LYS A 237 15.61 -0.56 37.24
CA LYS A 237 15.96 -0.48 38.67
C LYS A 237 16.59 -1.78 39.17
N GLU A 238 16.04 -2.93 38.80
CA GLU A 238 16.61 -4.26 39.09
C GLU A 238 17.96 -4.46 38.41
N ASN A 239 18.11 -4.06 37.14
CA ASN A 239 19.36 -4.16 36.39
C ASN A 239 20.47 -3.25 36.92
N VAL A 240 20.17 -2.06 37.46
CA VAL A 240 21.18 -1.21 38.12
C VAL A 240 21.69 -1.88 39.40
N GLY A 241 20.81 -2.52 40.18
CA GLY A 241 21.19 -3.32 41.34
C GLY A 241 22.01 -4.56 40.97
N LEU A 242 21.61 -5.27 39.91
CA LEU A 242 22.32 -6.45 39.41
C LEU A 242 23.67 -6.08 38.79
N LYS A 243 23.76 -4.96 38.06
CA LYS A 243 25.02 -4.44 37.48
C LYS A 243 25.99 -3.99 38.58
N ALA A 244 25.50 -3.45 39.69
CA ALA A 244 26.31 -3.16 40.88
C ALA A 244 26.85 -4.44 41.56
N ARG A 245 26.02 -5.49 41.66
CA ARG A 245 26.40 -6.81 42.20
C ARG A 245 27.36 -7.57 41.27
N VAL A 246 27.08 -7.59 39.97
CA VAL A 246 27.93 -8.19 38.93
C VAL A 246 29.29 -7.48 38.85
N LYS A 247 29.35 -6.15 39.03
CA LYS A 247 30.62 -5.42 39.14
C LYS A 247 31.43 -5.80 40.38
N ALA A 248 30.78 -6.18 41.47
CA ALA A 248 31.44 -6.69 42.67
C ALA A 248 31.95 -8.13 42.48
N ASP A 249 31.21 -8.98 41.74
CA ASP A 249 31.59 -10.37 41.46
C ASP A 249 32.64 -10.52 40.33
N LEU A 250 32.66 -9.61 39.35
CA LEU A 250 33.68 -9.58 38.27
C LEU A 250 35.09 -9.24 38.76
N GLN A 251 35.25 -8.72 39.98
CA GLN A 251 36.56 -8.53 40.59
C GLN A 251 37.09 -9.80 41.28
N ARG A 252 36.31 -10.89 41.34
CA ARG A 252 36.67 -12.09 42.13
C ARG A 252 36.69 -13.43 41.38
N ALA A 253 36.33 -13.51 40.10
CA ALA A 253 36.31 -14.79 39.37
C ALA A 253 37.28 -14.84 38.17
N PRO A 254 38.08 -15.93 38.01
CA PRO A 254 38.94 -16.11 36.84
C PRO A 254 38.12 -16.56 35.63
N VAL A 255 38.37 -15.92 34.49
CA VAL A 255 37.70 -16.16 33.20
C VAL A 255 38.08 -17.55 32.64
N ARG A 256 37.12 -18.47 32.60
CA ARG A 256 37.13 -19.59 31.65
C ARG A 256 35.99 -19.38 30.66
N GLY A 257 36.35 -18.98 29.44
CA GLY A 257 35.40 -18.76 28.36
C GLY A 257 34.65 -20.05 28.00
N ALA A 258 33.32 -19.99 28.06
CA ALA A 258 32.46 -21.00 27.47
C ALA A 258 32.58 -20.90 25.95
N ARG A 259 33.16 -21.93 25.33
CA ARG A 259 33.29 -22.09 23.88
C ARG A 259 31.92 -22.41 23.31
N LEU A 260 31.37 -21.52 22.48
CA LEU A 260 30.23 -21.86 21.61
C LEU A 260 30.62 -23.06 20.76
N LYS A 261 29.77 -24.08 20.75
CA LYS A 261 30.00 -25.36 20.09
C LYS A 261 29.87 -25.16 18.58
N GLY A 262 30.94 -24.68 17.95
CA GLY A 262 31.01 -24.51 16.50
C GLY A 262 30.98 -25.85 15.77
N CYS A 263 30.56 -25.81 14.50
CA CYS A 263 30.58 -26.96 13.58
C CYS A 263 31.93 -27.68 13.65
N SER A 264 31.91 -29.01 13.58
CA SER A 264 33.05 -29.92 13.79
C SER A 264 34.29 -29.62 12.93
N ASN A 265 34.15 -28.80 11.88
CA ASN A 265 35.21 -28.41 10.94
C ASN A 265 35.52 -26.90 10.89
N GLY A 266 34.99 -26.07 11.79
CA GLY A 266 35.22 -24.61 11.78
C GLY A 266 34.63 -23.86 10.57
N SER A 267 33.92 -24.56 9.68
CA SER A 267 33.17 -23.98 8.58
C SER A 267 31.89 -23.34 9.09
N ARG A 268 31.52 -22.20 8.49
CA ARG A 268 30.25 -21.52 8.76
C ARG A 268 29.07 -22.37 8.24
N PRO A 269 27.94 -22.45 8.96
CA PRO A 269 26.81 -23.26 8.54
C PRO A 269 26.19 -22.68 7.27
N ARG A 270 25.90 -23.52 6.27
CA ARG A 270 25.34 -23.07 4.99
C ARG A 270 23.84 -22.85 5.04
N ASP A 271 23.16 -23.56 5.92
CA ASP A 271 21.70 -23.61 6.06
C ASP A 271 21.33 -24.16 7.46
N CYS A 272 20.03 -24.28 7.75
CA CYS A 272 19.53 -24.84 9.00
C CYS A 272 19.82 -26.34 9.15
N GLY A 273 20.01 -27.08 8.06
CA GLY A 273 20.38 -28.50 8.08
C GLY A 273 21.78 -28.71 8.62
N ASP A 274 22.76 -27.88 8.20
CA ASP A 274 24.12 -27.87 8.76
C ASP A 274 24.09 -27.54 10.27
N LEU A 275 23.27 -26.57 10.68
CA LEU A 275 23.07 -26.22 12.09
C LEU A 275 22.51 -27.40 12.88
N TYR A 276 21.49 -28.08 12.34
CA TYR A 276 20.92 -29.27 12.95
C TYR A 276 21.95 -30.41 13.02
N ALA A 277 22.72 -30.66 11.98
CA ALA A 277 23.78 -31.67 11.99
C ALA A 277 24.88 -31.35 13.03
N SER A 278 25.15 -30.07 13.28
CA SER A 278 26.10 -29.62 14.31
C SER A 278 25.57 -29.72 15.75
N GLY A 279 24.31 -30.13 15.94
CA GLY A 279 23.71 -30.37 17.25
C GLY A 279 22.82 -29.24 17.78
N HIS A 280 22.53 -28.22 16.98
CA HIS A 280 21.54 -27.20 17.35
C HIS A 280 20.13 -27.80 17.23
N ARG A 281 19.29 -27.59 18.25
CA ARG A 281 17.96 -28.20 18.37
C ARG A 281 16.84 -27.22 18.72
N GLU A 282 17.19 -25.96 18.97
CA GLU A 282 16.22 -24.94 19.34
C GLU A 282 15.74 -24.19 18.10
N ASP A 283 14.42 -24.00 17.98
CA ASP A 283 13.84 -23.16 16.95
C ASP A 283 14.23 -21.70 17.17
N GLY A 284 14.53 -20.97 16.10
CA GLY A 284 14.91 -19.58 16.25
C GLY A 284 15.63 -18.98 15.06
N ILE A 285 16.15 -17.77 15.25
CA ILE A 285 16.90 -17.07 14.22
C ILE A 285 18.35 -17.51 14.25
N TYR A 286 18.86 -17.92 13.10
CA TYR A 286 20.27 -18.26 12.92
C TYR A 286 20.87 -17.51 11.73
N SER A 287 22.19 -17.33 11.77
CA SER A 287 22.94 -16.81 10.63
C SER A 287 23.47 -17.97 9.80
N VAL A 288 23.14 -17.97 8.51
CA VAL A 288 23.57 -18.99 7.54
C VAL A 288 24.42 -18.34 6.44
N PHE A 289 25.32 -19.13 5.87
CA PHE A 289 26.34 -18.67 4.94
C PHE A 289 26.40 -19.61 3.72
N PRO A 290 25.47 -19.45 2.77
CA PRO A 290 25.46 -20.28 1.57
C PRO A 290 26.75 -20.15 0.75
N VAL A 291 27.12 -21.20 -0.01
CA VAL A 291 28.40 -21.31 -0.72
C VAL A 291 28.70 -20.08 -1.59
N HIS A 292 27.70 -19.60 -2.32
CA HIS A 292 27.83 -18.48 -3.24
C HIS A 292 27.43 -17.12 -2.62
N HIS A 293 27.24 -17.07 -1.29
CA HIS A 293 26.85 -15.87 -0.57
C HIS A 293 27.66 -15.69 0.73
N PRO A 294 28.95 -15.33 0.64
CA PRO A 294 29.88 -15.34 1.78
C PRO A 294 29.55 -14.30 2.86
N ALA A 295 28.74 -13.28 2.56
CA ALA A 295 28.24 -12.34 3.55
C ALA A 295 27.25 -12.98 4.55
N GLY A 296 26.60 -14.08 4.13
CA GLY A 296 25.52 -14.71 4.88
C GLY A 296 24.28 -13.84 5.06
N PHE A 297 23.26 -14.41 5.69
CA PHE A 297 22.04 -13.71 6.09
C PHE A 297 21.34 -14.48 7.22
N GLN A 298 20.36 -13.83 7.85
CA GLN A 298 19.57 -14.42 8.92
C GLN A 298 18.36 -15.16 8.36
N VAL A 299 18.04 -16.31 8.95
CA VAL A 299 16.88 -17.14 8.62
C VAL A 299 16.23 -17.64 9.90
N TYR A 300 14.96 -18.01 9.84
CA TYR A 300 14.33 -18.77 10.92
C TYR A 300 14.55 -20.26 10.64
N CYS A 301 15.14 -20.96 11.60
CA CYS A 301 15.30 -22.40 11.56
C CYS A 301 14.23 -23.05 12.43
N ASP A 302 13.46 -23.95 11.81
CA ASP A 302 12.62 -24.91 12.50
C ASP A 302 13.42 -26.22 12.67
N MET A 303 13.82 -26.45 13.91
CA MET A 303 14.61 -27.58 14.40
C MET A 303 13.73 -28.65 15.05
N THR A 304 12.42 -28.46 15.13
CA THR A 304 11.50 -29.37 15.86
C THR A 304 10.59 -30.15 14.92
N THR A 305 10.05 -29.53 13.87
CA THR A 305 9.05 -30.14 12.98
C THR A 305 9.69 -31.16 12.03
N ASP A 306 9.06 -32.32 11.87
CA ASP A 306 9.39 -33.35 10.87
C ASP A 306 10.90 -33.68 10.77
N GLY A 307 11.55 -33.84 11.92
CA GLY A 307 12.97 -34.17 12.00
C GLY A 307 13.92 -32.97 12.04
N GLY A 308 13.41 -31.74 11.91
CA GLY A 308 14.13 -30.49 12.09
C GLY A 308 15.14 -30.16 10.98
N GLY A 309 15.80 -29.01 11.12
CA GLY A 309 16.78 -28.51 10.15
C GLY A 309 16.15 -27.74 8.98
N TRP A 310 14.88 -27.34 9.11
CA TRP A 310 14.15 -26.63 8.08
C TRP A 310 14.50 -25.14 8.10
N THR A 311 14.88 -24.61 6.93
CA THR A 311 14.99 -23.16 6.72
C THR A 311 13.64 -22.62 6.29
N VAL A 312 13.02 -21.77 7.09
CA VAL A 312 11.73 -21.16 6.75
C VAL A 312 11.96 -20.04 5.74
N ILE A 313 11.41 -20.23 4.52
CA ILE A 313 11.51 -19.25 3.43
C ILE A 313 10.28 -18.33 3.32
N GLN A 314 9.15 -18.77 3.86
CA GLN A 314 7.88 -18.04 3.86
C GLN A 314 7.05 -18.51 5.07
N ARG A 315 6.41 -17.57 5.79
CA ARG A 315 5.44 -17.88 6.86
C ARG A 315 4.21 -16.97 6.79
N ARG A 316 3.02 -17.56 6.95
CA ARG A 316 1.72 -16.88 7.17
C ARG A 316 1.10 -17.41 8.46
N GLU A 317 0.52 -16.53 9.27
CA GLU A 317 -0.08 -16.88 10.55
C GLU A 317 -1.23 -15.94 10.93
N ASP A 318 -0.97 -14.64 10.99
CA ASP A 318 -1.89 -13.65 11.58
C ASP A 318 -2.32 -12.52 10.62
N GLY A 319 -1.77 -12.47 9.40
CA GLY A 319 -2.04 -11.41 8.43
C GLY A 319 -1.38 -10.06 8.77
N SER A 320 -0.42 -10.02 9.70
CA SER A 320 0.30 -8.81 10.09
C SER A 320 1.13 -8.18 8.97
N VAL A 321 1.49 -8.95 7.94
CA VAL A 321 2.30 -8.48 6.81
C VAL A 321 1.49 -8.50 5.53
N ASN A 322 1.46 -7.36 4.81
CA ASN A 322 0.89 -7.33 3.46
C ASN A 322 1.82 -8.06 2.47
N PHE A 323 1.30 -9.10 1.81
CA PHE A 323 1.98 -9.86 0.73
C PHE A 323 1.68 -9.32 -0.67
N PHE A 324 0.69 -8.44 -0.85
CA PHE A 324 0.43 -7.80 -2.14
C PHE A 324 1.47 -6.69 -2.38
N ARG A 325 2.64 -7.07 -2.92
CA ARG A 325 3.79 -6.20 -3.15
C ARG A 325 4.36 -6.34 -4.56
N GLY A 326 5.13 -5.34 -4.99
CA GLY A 326 5.83 -5.35 -6.27
C GLY A 326 7.05 -6.28 -6.31
N TRP A 327 7.59 -6.48 -7.51
CA TRP A 327 8.72 -7.39 -7.78
C TRP A 327 9.93 -7.16 -6.87
N GLU A 328 10.31 -5.90 -6.67
CA GLU A 328 11.49 -5.55 -5.87
C GLU A 328 11.40 -6.08 -4.44
N SER A 329 10.22 -6.01 -3.81
CA SER A 329 10.00 -6.56 -2.47
C SER A 329 10.14 -8.08 -2.44
N TYR A 330 9.61 -8.79 -3.43
CA TYR A 330 9.78 -10.23 -3.53
C TYR A 330 11.23 -10.64 -3.83
N ARG A 331 11.98 -9.79 -4.53
CA ARG A 331 13.39 -10.00 -4.82
C ARG A 331 14.27 -9.88 -3.56
N GLU A 332 14.05 -8.83 -2.77
CA GLU A 332 14.87 -8.55 -1.57
C GLU A 332 14.39 -9.26 -0.30
N GLY A 333 13.09 -9.57 -0.20
CA GLY A 333 12.46 -10.08 1.02
C GLY A 333 11.66 -9.00 1.77
N PHE A 334 10.68 -9.42 2.58
CA PHE A 334 9.88 -8.52 3.41
C PHE A 334 9.24 -9.25 4.61
N GLY A 335 8.80 -8.47 5.60
CA GLY A 335 8.22 -8.99 6.85
C GLY A 335 9.26 -9.18 7.93
N LYS A 336 8.92 -9.95 8.97
CA LYS A 336 9.79 -10.20 10.12
C LYS A 336 10.09 -11.69 10.23
N ILE A 337 11.37 -12.06 10.26
CA ILE A 337 11.84 -13.46 10.31
C ILE A 337 11.21 -14.26 11.47
N THR A 338 10.90 -13.60 12.60
CA THR A 338 10.23 -14.25 13.76
C THR A 338 8.72 -14.41 13.61
N GLY A 339 8.11 -13.93 12.52
CA GLY A 339 6.67 -13.94 12.29
C GLY A 339 6.38 -14.10 10.79
N GLU A 340 5.37 -13.39 10.29
CA GLU A 340 5.07 -13.42 8.86
C GLU A 340 6.18 -12.77 8.04
N HIS A 341 6.69 -13.49 7.05
CA HIS A 341 7.71 -12.98 6.16
C HIS A 341 7.82 -13.77 4.86
N TRP A 342 8.52 -13.13 3.92
CA TRP A 342 9.07 -13.71 2.71
C TRP A 342 10.58 -13.48 2.74
N LEU A 343 11.38 -14.55 2.68
CA LEU A 343 12.84 -14.46 2.84
C LEU A 343 13.51 -13.65 1.72
N GLY A 344 12.94 -13.66 0.53
CA GLY A 344 13.48 -12.97 -0.65
C GLY A 344 14.05 -13.94 -1.68
N LEU A 345 13.78 -13.68 -2.97
CA LEU A 345 14.21 -14.56 -4.06
C LEU A 345 15.73 -14.64 -4.17
N LYS A 346 16.47 -13.58 -3.87
CA LYS A 346 17.95 -13.60 -3.88
C LYS A 346 18.50 -14.62 -2.87
N GLN A 347 17.94 -14.63 -1.67
CA GLN A 347 18.32 -15.50 -0.56
C GLN A 347 17.90 -16.94 -0.83
N ILE A 348 16.66 -17.14 -1.30
CA ILE A 348 16.15 -18.47 -1.69
C ILE A 348 16.99 -19.06 -2.81
N HIS A 349 17.34 -18.26 -3.83
CA HIS A 349 18.22 -18.69 -4.91
C HIS A 349 19.62 -19.05 -4.37
N ALA A 350 20.19 -18.25 -3.47
CA ALA A 350 21.48 -18.56 -2.85
C ALA A 350 21.47 -19.89 -2.08
N LEU A 351 20.35 -20.26 -1.47
CA LEU A 351 20.15 -21.55 -0.81
C LEU A 351 19.95 -22.69 -1.82
N SER A 352 19.12 -22.50 -2.86
CA SER A 352 18.75 -23.61 -3.75
C SER A 352 19.86 -24.00 -4.74
N VAL A 353 20.80 -23.11 -5.06
CA VAL A 353 21.87 -23.43 -6.02
C VAL A 353 23.06 -24.17 -5.40
N GLN A 354 23.19 -24.22 -4.08
CA GLN A 354 24.32 -24.88 -3.41
C GLN A 354 24.14 -26.40 -3.25
N GLY A 355 22.97 -26.96 -3.57
CA GLY A 355 22.71 -28.39 -3.45
C GLY A 355 21.27 -28.77 -3.77
N ASN A 356 20.91 -30.03 -3.54
CA ASN A 356 19.54 -30.50 -3.68
C ASN A 356 18.76 -30.21 -2.41
N TYR A 357 17.59 -29.59 -2.55
CA TYR A 357 16.69 -29.25 -1.43
C TYR A 357 15.31 -29.86 -1.66
N GLU A 358 14.70 -30.28 -0.57
CA GLU A 358 13.29 -30.63 -0.53
C GLU A 358 12.49 -29.45 0.03
N LEU A 359 11.31 -29.21 -0.53
CA LEU A 359 10.40 -28.17 -0.08
C LEU A 359 9.20 -28.82 0.62
N ARG A 360 8.86 -28.27 1.79
CA ARG A 360 7.66 -28.59 2.55
C ARG A 360 6.76 -27.37 2.59
N SER A 361 5.47 -27.55 2.31
CA SER A 361 4.44 -26.51 2.33
C SER A 361 3.39 -26.76 3.38
#